data_AF-A0A292RWP2-F1
#
_entry.id   AF-A0A292RWP2-F1
#
_cell.length_a   1.000
_cell.length_b   1.000
_cell.length_c   1.000
_cell.angle_alpha   90.00
_cell.angle_beta   90.00
_cell.angle_gamma   90.00
#
_symmetry.space_group_name_H-M   'P 1'
#
loop_
_entity.id
_entity.type
_entity.pdbx_description
1 polymer ?
#
loop_
_entity_poly.entity_id
_entity_poly.type
_entity_poly.pdbx_seq_one_letter_code
_entity_poly.pdbx_strand_id
1 'polypeptide(L)'
;MKNSKNQRANTAKIIFTSFIKIMKTNSISFKGINISNANLLGHKMSIYKLTQKDAPLIEKLEKEVDLKELIPNIDKNNFEIFNAILQGSFRHALDKNKHSMLLTCDDKPCGIMVNLNKTACHFVNYICTWPIEPDKKAPFGAQTLFEEMFKNFLNSQAKFIELYAIRFGDAISKYMRIGFTPRGGDNDVELMKISREKVLESYKRLKERINLEPANNKEDIDLLKELKY
;
A
#
# COMPACT_ATOMS: atom_id res chain seq x y z
N MET A 1 -23.66 -54.85 18.07
CA MET A 1 -22.96 -53.83 17.25
C MET A 1 -23.75 -52.51 17.23
N LYS A 2 -23.58 -51.66 18.25
CA LYS A 2 -24.01 -50.25 18.26
C LYS A 2 -23.05 -49.55 19.21
N ASN A 3 -21.96 -48.93 18.70
CA ASN A 3 -21.19 -47.96 19.52
C ASN A 3 -20.08 -47.15 18.81
N SER A 4 -19.81 -47.32 17.50
CA SER A 4 -18.77 -46.50 16.85
C SER A 4 -19.26 -45.14 16.32
N LYS A 5 -20.56 -45.00 16.01
CA LYS A 5 -21.13 -43.74 15.47
C LYS A 5 -21.35 -42.66 16.55
N ASN A 6 -21.77 -43.05 17.76
CA ASN A 6 -22.00 -42.10 18.86
C ASN A 6 -20.71 -41.53 19.47
N GLN A 7 -19.62 -42.29 19.47
CA GLN A 7 -18.32 -41.80 19.93
C GLN A 7 -17.76 -40.72 19.00
N ARG A 8 -17.81 -40.94 17.67
CA ARG A 8 -17.35 -39.94 16.68
C ARG A 8 -18.16 -38.63 16.72
N ALA A 9 -19.47 -38.71 16.95
CA ALA A 9 -20.31 -37.53 17.08
C ALA A 9 -19.99 -36.69 18.34
N ASN A 10 -19.68 -37.34 19.46
CA ASN A 10 -19.28 -36.64 20.69
C ASN A 10 -17.88 -36.03 20.59
N THR A 11 -16.92 -36.72 19.97
CA THR A 11 -15.57 -36.16 19.75
C THR A 11 -15.61 -34.96 18.80
N ALA A 12 -16.39 -35.02 17.72
CA ALA A 12 -16.57 -33.89 16.80
C ALA A 12 -17.23 -32.69 17.51
N LYS A 13 -18.22 -32.93 18.37
CA LYS A 13 -18.91 -31.87 19.13
C LYS A 13 -17.98 -31.20 20.14
N ILE A 14 -17.12 -31.97 20.83
CA ILE A 14 -16.12 -31.46 21.80
C ILE A 14 -15.00 -30.68 21.08
N ILE A 15 -14.56 -31.12 19.90
CA ILE A 15 -13.60 -30.39 19.08
C ILE A 15 -14.24 -29.07 18.62
N PHE A 16 -15.49 -29.10 18.14
CA PHE A 16 -16.19 -27.90 17.64
C PHE A 16 -16.48 -26.87 18.75
N THR A 17 -16.90 -27.30 19.95
CA THR A 17 -17.06 -26.38 21.09
C THR A 17 -15.72 -25.91 21.64
N SER A 18 -14.65 -26.70 21.57
CA SER A 18 -13.31 -26.24 21.95
C SER A 18 -12.76 -25.21 20.95
N PHE A 19 -13.03 -25.38 19.65
CA PHE A 19 -12.72 -24.37 18.62
C PHE A 19 -13.53 -23.07 18.82
N ILE A 20 -14.83 -23.17 19.12
CA ILE A 20 -15.66 -21.98 19.39
C ILE A 20 -15.28 -21.29 20.71
N LYS A 21 -14.81 -22.05 21.72
CA LYS A 21 -14.38 -21.49 23.01
C LYS A 21 -12.98 -20.85 22.93
N ILE A 22 -12.11 -21.33 22.02
CA ILE A 22 -10.84 -20.67 21.69
C ILE A 22 -11.04 -19.37 20.88
N MET A 23 -12.18 -19.18 20.21
CA MET A 23 -12.53 -17.93 19.53
C MET A 23 -13.13 -16.83 20.44
N LYS A 24 -13.13 -16.99 21.77
CA LYS A 24 -13.69 -15.97 22.69
C LYS A 24 -12.70 -15.29 23.65
N THR A 25 -11.40 -15.51 23.51
CA THR A 25 -10.40 -14.74 24.27
C THR A 25 -9.14 -14.53 23.43
N ASN A 26 -9.16 -13.47 22.63
CA ASN A 26 -8.18 -12.39 22.62
C ASN A 26 -8.59 -11.44 21.51
N SER A 27 -8.75 -10.16 21.85
CA SER A 27 -8.81 -9.09 20.87
C SER A 27 -7.62 -9.23 19.91
N ILE A 28 -7.88 -9.73 18.70
CA ILE A 28 -6.90 -9.68 17.62
C ILE A 28 -6.74 -8.19 17.32
N SER A 29 -5.71 -7.59 17.91
CA SER A 29 -5.32 -6.23 17.58
C SER A 29 -4.64 -6.29 16.21
N PHE A 30 -5.26 -5.65 15.23
CA PHE A 30 -4.68 -5.29 13.93
C PHE A 30 -3.80 -4.04 14.14
N LYS A 31 -2.66 -3.90 13.45
CA LYS A 31 -1.53 -3.14 14.01
C LYS A 31 -0.62 -2.54 12.93
N GLY A 32 -1.20 -1.68 12.10
CA GLY A 32 -0.41 -0.84 11.22
C GLY A 32 0.30 0.22 12.04
N ILE A 33 1.53 0.55 11.69
CA ILE A 33 2.30 1.59 12.38
C ILE A 33 2.10 2.88 11.61
N ASN A 34 1.40 3.87 12.19
CA ASN A 34 1.36 5.21 11.59
C ASN A 34 2.79 5.77 11.62
N ILE A 35 3.31 6.16 10.46
CA ILE A 35 4.70 6.64 10.33
C ILE A 35 4.76 8.14 10.04
N SER A 36 3.77 8.68 9.34
CA SER A 36 3.75 10.08 8.92
C SER A 36 2.33 10.58 8.69
N ASN A 37 2.10 11.86 8.94
CA ASN A 37 0.84 12.56 8.68
C ASN A 37 1.09 13.89 7.97
N ALA A 38 0.08 14.40 7.26
CA ALA A 38 0.07 15.76 6.75
C ALA A 38 -1.36 16.30 6.66
N ASN A 39 -1.49 17.63 6.66
CA ASN A 39 -2.72 18.31 6.26
C ASN A 39 -2.50 18.92 4.87
N LEU A 40 -3.16 18.39 3.85
CA LEU A 40 -3.03 18.84 2.47
C LEU A 40 -4.37 19.36 1.95
N LEU A 41 -4.45 20.66 1.66
CA LEU A 41 -5.66 21.29 1.12
C LEU A 41 -6.93 21.01 1.95
N GLY A 42 -6.79 20.95 3.27
CA GLY A 42 -7.90 20.65 4.20
C GLY A 42 -8.18 19.16 4.42
N HIS A 43 -7.41 18.26 3.80
CA HIS A 43 -7.52 16.81 3.99
C HIS A 43 -6.42 16.28 4.91
N LYS A 44 -6.80 15.38 5.82
CA LYS A 44 -5.87 14.64 6.67
C LYS A 44 -5.29 13.47 5.87
N MET A 45 -4.00 13.53 5.59
CA MET A 45 -3.25 12.43 4.99
C MET A 45 -2.50 11.66 6.07
N SER A 46 -2.59 10.33 6.05
CA SER A 46 -1.81 9.47 6.94
C SER A 46 -1.15 8.35 6.16
N ILE A 47 0.09 8.01 6.52
CA ILE A 47 0.82 6.88 5.97
C ILE A 47 1.04 5.86 7.08
N TYR A 48 0.69 4.61 6.78
CA TYR A 48 0.87 3.48 7.66
C TYR A 48 1.85 2.49 7.05
N LYS A 49 2.84 2.06 7.83
CA LYS A 49 3.67 0.91 7.50
C LYS A 49 2.86 -0.36 7.74
N LEU A 50 2.76 -1.19 6.71
CA LEU A 50 2.08 -2.49 6.77
C LEU A 50 2.99 -3.57 7.33
N THR A 51 2.41 -4.49 8.08
CA THR A 51 3.06 -5.64 8.71
C THR A 51 2.22 -6.91 8.50
N GLN A 52 2.75 -8.07 8.85
CA GLN A 52 2.00 -9.34 8.77
C GLN A 52 0.67 -9.32 9.54
N LYS A 53 0.55 -8.47 10.58
CA LYS A 53 -0.68 -8.34 11.37
C LYS A 53 -1.82 -7.68 10.60
N ASP A 54 -1.52 -7.06 9.46
CA ASP A 54 -2.47 -6.30 8.65
C ASP A 54 -3.04 -7.14 7.49
N ALA A 55 -2.77 -8.45 7.42
CA ALA A 55 -3.33 -9.34 6.40
C ALA A 55 -4.86 -9.22 6.26
N PRO A 56 -5.65 -9.19 7.35
CA PRO A 56 -7.10 -9.04 7.24
C PRO A 56 -7.56 -7.70 6.64
N LEU A 57 -6.79 -6.62 6.85
CA LEU A 57 -7.03 -5.34 6.17
C LEU A 57 -6.78 -5.47 4.66
N ILE A 58 -5.66 -6.07 4.27
CA ILE A 58 -5.31 -6.25 2.86
C ILE A 58 -6.35 -7.11 2.14
N GLU A 59 -6.80 -8.22 2.76
CA GLU A 59 -7.87 -9.06 2.22
C GLU A 59 -9.20 -8.32 2.07
N LYS A 60 -9.50 -7.37 2.98
CA LYS A 60 -10.68 -6.52 2.89
C LYS A 60 -10.57 -5.55 1.71
N LEU A 61 -9.44 -4.85 1.60
CA LEU A 61 -9.19 -3.91 0.49
C LEU A 61 -9.21 -4.60 -0.87
N GLU A 62 -8.65 -5.81 -0.98
CA GLU A 62 -8.65 -6.61 -2.22
C GLU A 62 -10.08 -6.89 -2.71
N LYS A 63 -11.03 -7.07 -1.79
CA LYS A 63 -12.44 -7.38 -2.08
C LYS A 63 -13.31 -6.15 -2.29
N GLU A 64 -13.04 -5.07 -1.55
CA GLU A 64 -13.94 -3.92 -1.47
C GLU A 64 -13.55 -2.74 -2.35
N VAL A 65 -12.29 -2.63 -2.78
CA VAL A 65 -11.88 -1.55 -3.69
C VAL A 65 -12.33 -1.88 -5.11
N ASP A 66 -13.47 -1.30 -5.53
CA ASP A 66 -13.99 -1.41 -6.89
C ASP A 66 -13.58 -0.21 -7.76
N LEU A 67 -12.63 -0.43 -8.66
CA LEU A 67 -12.15 0.60 -9.59
C LEU A 67 -13.22 1.06 -10.60
N LYS A 68 -14.23 0.24 -10.92
CA LYS A 68 -15.31 0.66 -11.83
C LYS A 68 -16.27 1.62 -11.15
N GLU A 69 -16.51 1.44 -9.85
CA GLU A 69 -17.31 2.36 -9.05
C GLU A 69 -16.54 3.66 -8.81
N LEU A 70 -15.25 3.55 -8.45
CA LEU A 70 -14.42 4.71 -8.12
C LEU A 70 -14.01 5.55 -9.35
N ILE A 71 -13.93 4.93 -10.53
CA ILE A 71 -13.59 5.61 -11.79
C ILE A 71 -14.67 5.25 -12.82
N PRO A 72 -15.85 5.91 -12.75
CA PRO A 72 -16.90 5.74 -13.73
C PRO A 72 -16.36 5.94 -15.15
N ASN A 73 -16.76 5.07 -16.08
CA ASN A 73 -16.35 5.11 -17.48
C ASN A 73 -14.84 4.87 -17.75
N ILE A 74 -14.10 4.28 -16.81
CA ILE A 74 -12.76 3.76 -17.10
C ILE A 74 -12.81 2.80 -18.30
N ASP A 75 -11.99 3.03 -19.32
CA ASP A 75 -11.93 2.13 -20.47
C ASP A 75 -11.30 0.78 -20.07
N LYS A 76 -11.62 -0.25 -20.85
CA LYS A 76 -11.23 -1.63 -20.56
C LYS A 76 -9.72 -1.80 -20.38
N ASN A 77 -8.91 -1.19 -21.23
CA ASN A 77 -7.45 -1.37 -21.20
C ASN A 77 -6.84 -0.69 -19.97
N ASN A 78 -7.25 0.55 -19.67
CA ASN A 78 -6.83 1.24 -18.46
C ASN A 78 -7.31 0.51 -17.20
N PHE A 79 -8.54 -0.02 -17.19
CA PHE A 79 -9.06 -0.82 -16.08
C PHE A 79 -8.21 -2.07 -15.85
N GLU A 80 -7.92 -2.85 -16.90
CA GLU A 80 -7.15 -4.08 -16.76
C GLU A 80 -5.74 -3.83 -16.22
N ILE A 81 -5.05 -2.80 -16.73
CA ILE A 81 -3.69 -2.44 -16.28
C ILE A 81 -3.73 -1.93 -14.83
N PHE A 82 -4.62 -0.99 -14.52
CA PHE A 82 -4.74 -0.42 -13.19
C PHE A 82 -5.11 -1.50 -12.18
N ASN A 83 -6.12 -2.32 -12.48
CA ASN A 83 -6.52 -3.42 -11.62
C ASN A 83 -5.38 -4.43 -11.44
N ALA A 84 -4.63 -4.79 -12.49
CA ALA A 84 -3.49 -5.69 -12.35
C ALA A 84 -2.42 -5.13 -11.39
N ILE A 85 -2.11 -3.84 -11.47
CA ILE A 85 -1.16 -3.17 -10.55
C ILE A 85 -1.71 -3.16 -9.13
N LEU A 86 -2.99 -2.80 -8.95
CA LEU A 86 -3.64 -2.73 -7.64
C LEU A 86 -3.69 -4.11 -6.97
N GLN A 87 -4.21 -5.12 -7.66
CA GLN A 87 -4.31 -6.49 -7.16
C GLN A 87 -2.92 -7.10 -6.90
N GLY A 88 -1.95 -6.82 -7.78
CA GLY A 88 -0.55 -7.18 -7.55
C GLY A 88 0.02 -6.54 -6.28
N SER A 89 -0.30 -5.27 -6.04
CA SER A 89 0.16 -4.55 -4.85
C SER A 89 -0.41 -5.14 -3.56
N PHE A 90 -1.69 -5.53 -3.52
CA PHE A 90 -2.29 -6.19 -2.36
C PHE A 90 -1.67 -7.56 -2.11
N ARG A 91 -1.56 -8.39 -3.14
CA ARG A 91 -0.97 -9.74 -3.05
C ARG A 91 0.44 -9.74 -2.47
N HIS A 92 1.25 -8.74 -2.85
CA HIS A 92 2.66 -8.65 -2.46
C HIS A 92 2.92 -7.70 -1.28
N ALA A 93 1.89 -7.03 -0.74
CA ALA A 93 2.04 -6.04 0.31
C ALA A 93 2.72 -6.59 1.56
N LEU A 94 2.49 -7.87 1.86
CA LEU A 94 2.97 -8.52 3.08
C LEU A 94 4.06 -9.57 2.80
N ASP A 95 4.72 -9.54 1.65
CA ASP A 95 5.85 -10.44 1.41
C ASP A 95 7.01 -10.12 2.38
N LYS A 96 7.68 -11.16 2.91
CA LYS A 96 8.69 -11.02 4.00
C LYS A 96 9.84 -10.05 3.68
N ASN A 97 10.18 -9.87 2.41
CA ASN A 97 11.27 -8.99 1.95
C ASN A 97 10.76 -7.63 1.44
N LYS A 98 9.47 -7.33 1.60
CA LYS A 98 8.86 -6.09 1.15
C LYS A 98 8.64 -5.12 2.30
N HIS A 99 8.71 -3.85 1.95
CA HIS A 99 8.38 -2.73 2.81
C HIS A 99 7.21 -1.99 2.17
N SER A 100 6.03 -2.16 2.75
CA SER A 100 4.80 -1.64 2.16
C SER A 100 4.21 -0.54 3.02
N MET A 101 3.63 0.44 2.35
CA MET A 101 3.00 1.61 2.95
C MET A 101 1.59 1.75 2.40
N LEU A 102 0.62 2.00 3.28
CA LEU A 102 -0.75 2.36 2.93
C LEU A 102 -0.95 3.86 3.17
N LEU A 103 -1.48 4.55 2.16
CA LEU A 103 -1.89 5.94 2.24
C LEU A 103 -3.39 6.03 2.50
N THR A 104 -3.77 6.93 3.39
CA THR A 104 -5.17 7.29 3.62
C THR A 104 -5.38 8.80 3.47
N CYS A 105 -6.60 9.19 3.13
CA CYS A 105 -7.09 10.56 3.07
C CYS A 105 -8.42 10.62 3.84
N ASP A 106 -8.50 11.43 4.88
CA ASP A 106 -9.63 11.50 5.82
C ASP A 106 -10.06 10.13 6.36
N ASP A 107 -9.05 9.32 6.67
CA ASP A 107 -9.14 7.93 7.14
C ASP A 107 -9.69 6.93 6.10
N LYS A 108 -9.88 7.34 4.84
CA LYS A 108 -10.18 6.42 3.72
C LYS A 108 -8.90 5.95 3.03
N PRO A 109 -8.68 4.63 2.84
CA PRO A 109 -7.59 4.09 2.04
C PRO A 109 -7.64 4.62 0.60
N CYS A 110 -6.52 5.16 0.10
CA CYS A 110 -6.47 5.76 -1.23
C CYS A 110 -5.16 5.52 -1.98
N GLY A 111 -4.23 4.77 -1.38
CA GLY A 111 -3.01 4.39 -2.08
C GLY A 111 -2.19 3.36 -1.34
N ILE A 112 -1.33 2.68 -2.08
CA ILE A 112 -0.40 1.68 -1.56
C ILE A 112 0.91 1.74 -2.36
N MET A 113 2.01 1.55 -1.66
CA MET A 113 3.34 1.38 -2.26
C MET A 113 3.99 0.14 -1.66
N VAL A 114 4.54 -0.73 -2.51
CA VAL A 114 5.26 -1.94 -2.13
C VAL A 114 6.68 -1.81 -2.62
N ASN A 115 7.64 -1.78 -1.70
CA ASN A 115 9.05 -1.58 -2.01
C ASN A 115 9.88 -2.82 -1.66
N LEU A 116 10.94 -3.03 -2.42
CA LEU A 116 12.04 -3.92 -2.08
C LEU A 116 13.28 -3.09 -1.79
N ASN A 117 13.65 -3.00 -0.51
CA ASN A 117 14.77 -2.20 -0.07
C ASN A 117 16.03 -3.07 -0.02
N LYS A 118 16.92 -2.93 -1.00
CA LYS A 118 18.26 -3.56 -0.99
C LYS A 118 19.31 -2.54 -0.58
N THR A 119 20.47 -3.03 -0.15
CA THR A 119 21.61 -2.19 0.28
C THR A 119 22.07 -1.22 -0.80
N ALA A 120 22.15 -1.67 -2.06
CA ALA A 120 22.64 -0.84 -3.16
C ALA A 120 21.55 0.02 -3.83
N CYS A 121 20.30 -0.46 -3.84
CA CYS A 121 19.18 0.10 -4.60
C CYS A 121 17.86 -0.17 -3.86
N HIS A 122 16.95 0.80 -3.84
CA HIS A 122 15.55 0.55 -3.51
C HIS A 122 14.74 0.38 -4.80
N PHE A 123 13.84 -0.60 -4.81
CA PHE A 123 13.02 -0.88 -5.96
C PHE A 123 11.54 -0.71 -5.60
N VAL A 124 10.81 0.14 -6.32
CA VAL A 124 9.35 0.24 -6.19
C VAL A 124 8.74 -0.86 -7.02
N ASN A 125 8.23 -1.91 -6.35
CA ASN A 125 7.56 -3.01 -7.02
C ASN A 125 6.17 -2.61 -7.51
N TYR A 126 5.42 -1.93 -6.64
CA TYR A 126 4.10 -1.42 -6.96
C TYR A 126 3.93 -0.05 -6.33
N ILE A 127 3.29 0.85 -7.07
CA ILE A 127 2.71 2.08 -6.53
C ILE A 127 1.36 2.25 -7.20
N CYS A 128 0.32 2.40 -6.40
CA CYS A 128 -1.04 2.51 -6.86
C CYS A 128 -1.79 3.50 -5.97
N THR A 129 -2.55 4.41 -6.57
CA THR A 129 -3.43 5.33 -5.84
C THR A 129 -4.78 5.38 -6.53
N TRP A 130 -5.85 5.30 -5.78
CA TRP A 130 -7.23 5.27 -6.29
C TRP A 130 -8.06 6.41 -5.68
N PRO A 131 -9.20 6.77 -6.31
CA PRO A 131 -10.13 7.76 -5.75
C PRO A 131 -10.70 7.35 -4.39
N ILE A 132 -11.02 8.33 -3.54
CA ILE A 132 -11.66 8.11 -2.22
C ILE A 132 -13.19 8.10 -2.29
N GLU A 133 -13.72 8.57 -3.42
CA GLU A 133 -15.11 8.65 -3.85
C GLU A 133 -15.08 8.64 -5.38
N PRO A 134 -16.19 8.30 -6.06
CA PRO A 134 -16.25 8.34 -7.53
C PRO A 134 -15.68 9.63 -8.10
N ASP A 135 -14.69 9.50 -8.99
CA ASP A 135 -13.93 10.59 -9.64
C ASP A 135 -13.19 11.58 -8.73
N LYS A 136 -13.17 11.35 -7.41
CA LYS A 136 -12.53 12.23 -6.44
C LYS A 136 -11.23 11.64 -5.93
N LYS A 137 -10.12 12.12 -6.50
CA LYS A 137 -8.76 11.69 -6.11
C LYS A 137 -8.30 12.39 -4.84
N ALA A 138 -7.57 11.66 -4.00
CA ALA A 138 -6.85 12.28 -2.89
C ALA A 138 -5.81 13.29 -3.41
N PRO A 139 -5.67 14.47 -2.77
CA PRO A 139 -4.69 15.46 -3.18
C PRO A 139 -3.28 14.88 -3.04
N PHE A 140 -2.45 15.05 -4.08
CA PHE A 140 -1.04 14.63 -4.08
C PHE A 140 -0.76 13.14 -3.84
N GLY A 141 -1.73 12.24 -3.92
CA GLY A 141 -1.62 10.85 -3.44
C GLY A 141 -0.27 10.14 -3.70
N ALA A 142 0.08 9.92 -4.98
CA ALA A 142 1.33 9.23 -5.31
C ALA A 142 2.58 10.03 -4.89
N GLN A 143 2.52 11.36 -4.96
CA GLN A 143 3.62 12.23 -4.55
C GLN A 143 3.84 12.17 -3.04
N THR A 144 2.78 12.03 -2.24
CA THR A 144 2.84 11.83 -0.80
C THR A 144 3.54 10.52 -0.44
N LEU A 145 3.25 9.43 -1.15
CA LEU A 145 3.99 8.16 -0.99
C LEU A 145 5.46 8.28 -1.39
N PHE A 146 5.77 9.02 -2.46
CA PHE A 146 7.15 9.25 -2.88
C PHE A 146 7.94 10.15 -1.91
N GLU A 147 7.32 11.15 -1.28
CA GLU A 147 7.98 11.98 -0.27
C GLU A 147 8.48 11.09 0.89
N GLU A 148 7.62 10.24 1.43
CA GLU A 148 7.98 9.33 2.52
C GLU A 148 9.02 8.30 2.07
N MET A 149 8.89 7.76 0.85
CA MET A 149 9.89 6.85 0.28
C MET A 149 11.26 7.53 0.15
N PHE A 150 11.30 8.77 -0.34
CA PHE A 150 12.53 9.53 -0.54
C PHE A 150 13.20 9.86 0.79
N LYS A 151 12.43 10.26 1.81
CA LYS A 151 12.92 10.42 3.18
C LYS A 151 13.59 9.13 3.69
N ASN A 152 12.93 8.00 3.54
CA ASN A 152 13.47 6.69 3.97
C ASN A 152 14.72 6.29 3.18
N PHE A 153 14.73 6.51 1.86
CA PHE A 153 15.89 6.26 1.00
C PHE A 153 17.09 7.15 1.36
N LEU A 154 16.86 8.44 1.64
CA LEU A 154 17.92 9.37 2.05
C LEU A 154 18.52 8.99 3.41
N ASN A 155 17.77 8.31 4.27
CA ASN A 155 18.30 7.75 5.52
C ASN A 155 18.99 6.38 5.35
N SER A 156 19.03 5.83 4.13
CA SER A 156 19.70 4.56 3.82
C SER A 156 21.01 4.76 3.06
N GLN A 157 21.77 3.68 2.91
CA GLN A 157 23.02 3.64 2.12
C GLN A 157 22.80 3.40 0.61
N ALA A 158 21.54 3.30 0.17
CA ALA A 158 21.23 3.02 -1.23
C ALA A 158 21.59 4.22 -2.12
N LYS A 159 22.02 3.90 -3.36
CA LYS A 159 22.57 4.88 -4.32
C LYS A 159 21.53 5.41 -5.32
N PHE A 160 20.49 4.65 -5.57
CA PHE A 160 19.42 5.02 -6.51
C PHE A 160 18.13 4.25 -6.20
N ILE A 161 17.03 4.74 -6.77
CA ILE A 161 15.74 4.08 -6.77
C ILE A 161 15.38 3.69 -8.20
N GLU A 162 14.81 2.51 -8.36
CA GLU A 162 14.31 1.98 -9.64
C GLU A 162 12.85 1.55 -9.56
N LEU A 163 12.17 1.58 -10.70
CA LEU A 163 10.82 1.03 -10.89
C LEU A 163 10.60 0.67 -12.37
N TYR A 164 9.65 -0.21 -12.64
CA TYR A 164 9.13 -0.40 -14.00
C TYR A 164 7.89 0.45 -14.20
N ALA A 165 7.89 1.27 -15.25
CA ALA A 165 6.75 2.06 -15.68
C ALA A 165 6.08 1.39 -16.88
N ILE A 166 4.78 1.17 -16.82
CA ILE A 166 4.01 0.72 -17.98
C ILE A 166 4.06 1.83 -19.05
N ARG A 167 4.33 1.46 -20.31
CA ARG A 167 4.38 2.41 -21.45
C ARG A 167 3.00 2.93 -21.84
N PHE A 168 1.94 2.19 -21.53
CA PHE A 168 0.57 2.61 -21.75
C PHE A 168 0.17 3.76 -20.80
N GLY A 169 -0.50 4.77 -21.34
CA GLY A 169 -0.91 5.96 -20.58
C GLY A 169 0.22 6.94 -20.31
N ASP A 170 0.18 7.62 -19.17
CA ASP A 170 1.06 8.75 -18.85
C ASP A 170 2.06 8.45 -17.71
N ALA A 171 2.21 7.19 -17.31
CA ALA A 171 3.04 6.79 -16.16
C ALA A 171 4.50 7.25 -16.29
N ILE A 172 5.13 7.08 -17.46
CA ILE A 172 6.51 7.52 -17.72
C ILE A 172 6.64 9.03 -17.46
N SER A 173 5.74 9.84 -18.02
CA SER A 173 5.77 11.30 -17.85
C SER A 173 5.54 11.71 -16.38
N LYS A 174 4.71 10.97 -15.64
CA LYS A 174 4.47 11.19 -14.20
C LYS A 174 5.74 10.92 -13.40
N TYR A 175 6.45 9.82 -13.66
CA TYR A 175 7.70 9.52 -12.97
C TYR A 175 8.82 10.49 -13.34
N MET A 176 8.90 10.93 -14.60
CA MET A 176 9.85 11.96 -15.02
C MET A 176 9.65 13.29 -14.27
N ARG A 177 8.40 13.71 -14.06
CA ARG A 177 8.08 14.89 -13.25
C ARG A 177 8.56 14.78 -11.79
N ILE A 178 8.63 13.57 -11.25
CA ILE A 178 9.14 13.27 -9.91
C ILE A 178 10.68 13.16 -9.89
N GLY A 179 11.33 13.13 -11.05
CA GLY A 179 12.79 13.14 -11.19
C GLY A 179 13.41 11.84 -11.72
N PHE A 180 12.59 10.83 -12.02
CA PHE A 180 13.07 9.61 -12.65
C PHE A 180 13.50 9.84 -14.11
N THR A 181 14.39 8.99 -14.58
CA THR A 181 14.90 8.99 -15.96
C THR A 181 14.76 7.60 -16.57
N PRO A 182 14.31 7.47 -17.83
CA PRO A 182 14.23 6.19 -18.52
C PRO A 182 15.61 5.59 -18.73
N ARG A 183 15.70 4.26 -18.77
CA ARG A 183 16.94 3.49 -18.91
C ARG A 183 16.86 2.41 -19.99
N GLY A 184 15.75 2.34 -20.72
CA GLY A 184 15.42 1.28 -21.65
C GLY A 184 14.44 0.27 -21.04
N GLY A 185 13.80 -0.49 -21.90
CA GLY A 185 12.84 -1.53 -21.54
C GLY A 185 12.35 -2.24 -22.79
N ASP A 186 11.26 -3.00 -22.67
CA ASP A 186 10.62 -3.69 -23.79
C ASP A 186 9.45 -2.86 -24.35
N ASN A 187 8.51 -3.51 -25.05
CA ASN A 187 7.35 -2.86 -25.65
C ASN A 187 6.27 -2.44 -24.63
N ASP A 188 6.28 -3.03 -23.43
CA ASP A 188 5.22 -2.89 -22.45
C ASP A 188 5.68 -2.07 -21.23
N VAL A 189 6.96 -2.19 -20.87
CA VAL A 189 7.55 -1.53 -19.71
C VAL A 189 8.82 -0.75 -20.05
N GLU A 190 9.06 0.31 -19.27
CA GLU A 190 10.26 1.13 -19.26
C GLU A 190 10.89 1.06 -17.87
N LEU A 191 12.18 0.70 -17.77
CA LEU A 191 12.92 0.80 -16.52
C LEU A 191 13.22 2.27 -16.23
N MET A 192 12.71 2.77 -15.11
CA MET A 192 12.90 4.14 -14.66
C MET A 192 13.85 4.17 -13.47
N LYS A 193 14.76 5.16 -13.44
CA LYS A 193 15.75 5.32 -12.37
C LYS A 193 15.90 6.76 -11.92
N ILE A 194 16.03 6.97 -10.61
CA ILE A 194 16.41 8.25 -10.00
C ILE A 194 17.65 8.08 -9.11
N SER A 195 18.66 8.94 -9.30
CA SER A 195 19.89 8.92 -8.51
C SER A 195 19.67 9.56 -7.13
N ARG A 196 20.52 9.25 -6.15
CA ARG A 196 20.43 9.86 -4.82
C ARG A 196 20.45 11.39 -4.81
N GLU A 197 21.26 12.00 -5.66
CA GLU A 197 21.29 13.46 -5.85
C GLU A 197 19.93 14.01 -6.31
N LYS A 198 19.36 13.42 -7.36
CA LYS A 198 18.03 13.80 -7.86
C LYS A 198 16.90 13.48 -6.87
N VAL A 199 17.05 12.44 -6.05
CA VAL A 199 16.13 12.16 -4.95
C VAL A 199 16.18 13.30 -3.94
N LEU A 200 17.36 13.80 -3.56
CA LEU A 200 17.48 14.93 -2.63
C LEU A 200 16.81 16.21 -3.16
N GLU A 201 17.01 16.53 -4.44
CA GLU A 201 16.35 17.66 -5.09
C GLU A 201 14.83 17.50 -5.14
N SER A 202 14.36 16.32 -5.53
CA SER A 202 12.94 16.02 -5.65
C SER A 202 12.26 15.97 -4.29
N TYR A 203 12.94 15.46 -3.27
CA TYR A 203 12.51 15.47 -1.89
C TYR A 203 12.29 16.89 -1.37
N LYS A 204 13.25 17.80 -1.57
CA LYS A 204 13.11 19.22 -1.18
C LYS A 204 11.88 19.87 -1.83
N ARG A 205 11.70 19.70 -3.15
CA ARG A 205 10.53 20.24 -3.89
C ARG A 205 9.21 19.64 -3.43
N LEU A 206 9.19 18.35 -3.10
CA LEU A 206 7.98 17.70 -2.57
C LEU A 206 7.65 18.23 -1.18
N LYS A 207 8.66 18.37 -0.31
CA LYS A 207 8.48 18.84 1.08
C LYS A 207 7.92 20.26 1.17
N GLU A 208 8.23 21.13 0.22
CA GLU A 208 7.64 22.49 0.11
C GLU A 208 6.12 22.45 -0.08
N ARG A 209 5.57 21.36 -0.64
CA ARG A 209 4.15 21.20 -0.97
C ARG A 209 3.45 20.18 -0.08
N ILE A 210 4.20 19.22 0.44
CA ILE A 210 3.76 18.07 1.22
C ILE A 210 4.63 18.01 2.46
N ASN A 211 4.21 18.71 3.52
CA ASN A 211 4.94 18.67 4.79
C ASN A 211 4.50 17.43 5.58
N LEU A 212 5.16 16.28 5.34
CA LEU A 212 4.95 15.09 6.16
C LEU A 212 5.62 15.27 7.53
N GLU A 213 4.81 15.24 8.58
CA GLU A 213 5.24 15.22 9.96
C GLU A 213 5.32 13.78 10.45
N PRO A 214 6.44 13.35 11.09
CA PRO A 214 6.52 12.04 11.71
C PRO A 214 5.36 11.83 12.68
N ALA A 215 4.74 10.66 12.63
CA ALA A 215 3.78 10.29 13.65
C ALA A 215 4.52 10.05 14.97
N ASN A 216 4.15 10.77 16.03
CA ASN A 216 4.73 10.60 17.36
C ASN A 216 4.29 9.28 18.03
N ASN A 217 3.28 8.61 17.48
CA ASN A 217 2.79 7.34 17.98
C ASN A 217 3.64 6.18 17.44
N LYS A 218 4.47 5.61 18.31
CA LYS A 218 5.13 4.31 18.07
C LYS A 218 4.21 3.12 18.36
N GLU A 219 2.97 3.39 18.78
CA GLU A 219 2.01 2.36 19.12
C GLU A 219 1.31 1.83 17.88
N ASP A 220 1.16 0.51 17.87
CA ASP A 220 0.46 -0.26 16.85
C ASP A 220 -1.06 0.11 16.83
N ILE A 221 -1.62 0.47 15.67
CA ILE A 221 -3.03 0.91 15.51
C ILE A 221 -3.88 -0.10 14.71
N ASP A 222 -5.12 -0.31 15.17
CA ASP A 222 -6.11 -1.17 14.53
C ASP A 222 -6.75 -0.53 13.30
N LEU A 223 -6.06 -0.65 12.16
CA LEU A 223 -6.50 -0.08 10.89
C LEU A 223 -7.87 -0.59 10.42
N LEU A 224 -8.29 -1.79 10.80
CA LEU A 224 -9.62 -2.28 10.42
C LEU A 224 -10.73 -1.49 11.13
N LYS A 225 -10.48 -1.01 12.36
CA LYS A 225 -11.42 -0.19 13.12
C LYS A 225 -11.32 1.30 12.81
N GLU A 226 -10.12 1.79 12.55
CA GLU A 226 -9.88 3.23 12.38
C GLU A 226 -10.24 3.73 10.98
N LEU A 227 -10.11 2.88 9.96
CA LEU A 227 -10.29 3.31 8.58
C LEU A 227 -11.76 3.25 8.15
N LYS A 228 -12.13 4.23 7.32
CA LYS A 228 -13.45 4.30 6.65
C LYS A 228 -13.34 3.61 5.30
N TYR A 229 -14.35 2.82 4.97
CA TYR A 229 -14.49 2.11 3.70
C TYR A 229 -15.68 2.67 2.96
#